data_AF-A0A3D3LUW6-F1
#
_entry.id   AF-A0A3D3LUW6-F1
#
_cell.length_a   1.000
_cell.length_b   1.000
_cell.length_c   1.000
_cell.angle_alpha   90.00
_cell.angle_beta   90.00
_cell.angle_gamma   90.00
#
_symmetry.space_group_name_H-M   'P 1'
#
loop_
_entity.id
_entity.type
_entity.pdbx_description
1 polymer ?
#
loop_
_entity_poly.entity_id
_entity_poly.type
_entity_poly.pdbx_seq_one_letter_code
_entity_poly.pdbx_strand_id
1 'polypeptide(L)'
;MIFEICNKYKLNITHIDLGGGFGIPYSKNEKEINLKQINSGIKKILNQKKYKEFLKNINLIFEPGRFISGMSGIYITKVLYTKKSYGKNILITDGGINHLLRPALINQKHPILNLTAMIENRKKYKNYKIAGPLCTAIDEFDGNCKLRETKQGDFLMILNSGAYGYSESMLQFLSHPLPDEKYLN
;
A
#
# COMPACT_ATOMS: atom_id res chain seq x y z
N MET A 1 -18.04 -14.80 -22.05
CA MET A 1 -18.74 -15.09 -20.79
C MET A 1 -19.96 -14.19 -20.53
N ILE A 2 -19.85 -12.93 -20.08
CA ILE A 2 -21.03 -12.10 -19.70
C ILE A 2 -22.06 -11.99 -20.84
N PHE A 3 -21.61 -11.61 -22.04
CA PHE A 3 -22.45 -11.54 -23.24
C PHE A 3 -23.16 -12.87 -23.54
N GLU A 4 -22.45 -13.99 -23.43
CA GLU A 4 -23.01 -15.33 -23.70
C GLU A 4 -24.05 -15.73 -22.65
N ILE A 5 -23.80 -15.42 -21.37
CA ILE A 5 -24.74 -15.67 -20.27
C ILE A 5 -26.00 -14.83 -20.48
N CYS A 6 -25.86 -13.53 -20.77
CA CYS A 6 -27.02 -12.66 -20.98
C CYS A 6 -27.87 -13.12 -22.16
N ASN A 7 -27.23 -13.53 -23.27
CA ASN A 7 -27.96 -14.07 -24.42
C ASN A 7 -28.63 -15.42 -24.12
N LYS A 8 -27.92 -16.34 -23.45
CA LYS A 8 -28.45 -17.67 -23.12
C LYS A 8 -29.69 -17.60 -22.22
N TYR A 9 -29.66 -16.72 -21.23
CA TYR A 9 -30.71 -16.60 -20.23
C TYR A 9 -31.65 -15.39 -20.46
N LYS A 10 -31.49 -14.68 -21.59
CA LYS A 10 -32.28 -13.49 -21.96
C LYS A 10 -32.30 -12.43 -20.86
N LEU A 11 -31.15 -12.18 -20.24
CA LEU A 11 -30.99 -11.18 -19.18
C LEU A 11 -30.79 -9.80 -19.81
N ASN A 12 -31.51 -8.81 -19.29
CA ASN A 12 -31.30 -7.41 -19.61
C ASN A 12 -30.53 -6.75 -18.46
N ILE A 13 -29.34 -6.22 -18.75
CA ILE A 13 -28.50 -5.57 -17.75
C ILE A 13 -28.22 -4.12 -18.16
N THR A 14 -28.10 -3.25 -17.16
CA THR A 14 -27.78 -1.84 -17.35
C THR A 14 -26.37 -1.49 -16.88
N HIS A 15 -25.74 -2.37 -16.10
CA HIS A 15 -24.44 -2.15 -15.49
C HIS A 15 -23.54 -3.39 -15.63
N ILE A 16 -22.25 -3.14 -15.84
CA ILE A 16 -21.19 -4.13 -15.67
C ILE A 16 -20.19 -3.55 -14.69
N ASP A 17 -20.03 -4.24 -13.56
CA ASP A 17 -18.98 -3.95 -12.61
C ASP A 17 -17.70 -4.68 -13.01
N LEU A 18 -16.64 -3.92 -13.24
CA LEU A 18 -15.31 -4.42 -13.58
C LEU A 18 -14.41 -4.54 -12.34
N GLY A 19 -14.94 -4.18 -11.17
CA GLY A 19 -14.29 -4.25 -9.88
C GLY A 19 -13.14 -3.26 -9.74
N GLY A 20 -12.31 -3.51 -8.74
CA GLY A 20 -11.09 -2.76 -8.45
C GLY A 20 -9.85 -3.43 -9.03
N GLY A 21 -8.83 -3.62 -8.17
CA GLY A 21 -7.58 -4.29 -8.56
C GLY A 21 -6.52 -3.38 -9.19
N PHE A 22 -6.82 -2.09 -9.34
CA PHE A 22 -5.86 -1.09 -9.82
C PHE A 22 -4.65 -1.05 -8.86
N GLY A 23 -3.47 -1.33 -9.40
CA GLY A 23 -2.22 -1.40 -8.64
C GLY A 23 -1.59 -0.03 -8.40
N ILE A 24 -0.75 0.04 -7.37
CA ILE A 24 0.18 1.15 -7.13
C ILE A 24 1.58 0.55 -6.92
N PRO A 25 2.66 1.29 -7.22
CA PRO A 25 4.00 0.78 -7.06
C PRO A 25 4.43 0.83 -5.58
N TYR A 26 4.94 -0.29 -5.05
CA TYR A 26 5.54 -0.36 -3.72
C TYR A 26 7.07 -0.43 -3.76
N SER A 27 7.65 -0.57 -4.96
CA SER A 27 9.08 -0.59 -5.20
C SER A 27 9.43 0.15 -6.49
N LYS A 28 10.71 0.53 -6.64
CA LYS A 28 11.21 1.19 -7.87
C LYS A 28 11.13 0.32 -9.13
N ASN A 29 10.93 -0.98 -8.95
CA ASN A 29 10.84 -1.95 -10.06
C ASN A 29 9.39 -2.16 -10.52
N GLU A 30 8.42 -1.67 -9.75
CA GLU A 30 7.01 -1.70 -10.10
C GLU A 30 6.64 -0.46 -10.90
N LYS A 31 5.73 -0.65 -11.87
CA LYS A 31 5.23 0.43 -12.70
C LYS A 31 3.85 0.84 -12.22
N GLU A 32 3.60 2.15 -12.27
CA GLU A 32 2.25 2.68 -12.13
C GLU A 32 1.34 2.16 -13.23
N ILE A 33 0.05 2.06 -12.89
CA ILE A 33 -0.97 1.65 -13.83
C ILE A 33 -1.16 2.69 -14.93
N ASN A 34 -1.19 2.25 -16.18
CA ASN A 34 -1.39 3.14 -17.32
C ASN A 34 -2.88 3.27 -17.64
N LEU A 35 -3.52 4.30 -17.07
CA LEU A 35 -4.94 4.57 -17.30
C LEU A 35 -5.28 4.81 -18.78
N LYS A 36 -4.35 5.37 -19.57
CA LYS A 36 -4.56 5.55 -21.03
C LYS A 36 -4.64 4.21 -21.75
N GLN A 37 -3.80 3.25 -21.36
CA GLN A 37 -3.82 1.90 -21.92
C GLN A 37 -5.08 1.13 -21.52
N ILE A 38 -5.56 1.31 -20.28
CA ILE A 38 -6.85 0.74 -19.84
C ILE A 38 -7.99 1.32 -20.67
N ASN A 39 -8.04 2.65 -20.81
CA ASN A 39 -9.06 3.32 -21.61
C ASN A 39 -9.05 2.86 -23.08
N SER A 40 -7.87 2.74 -23.69
CA SER A 40 -7.77 2.27 -25.08
C SER A 40 -8.20 0.80 -25.22
N GLY A 41 -7.86 -0.05 -24.25
CA GLY A 41 -8.31 -1.44 -24.18
C GLY A 41 -9.84 -1.55 -24.08
N ILE A 42 -10.45 -0.77 -23.19
CA ILE A 42 -11.91 -0.72 -23.03
C ILE A 42 -12.58 -0.26 -24.32
N LYS A 43 -12.12 0.85 -24.92
CA LYS A 43 -12.66 1.35 -26.20
C LYS A 43 -12.55 0.31 -27.31
N LYS A 44 -11.45 -0.44 -27.35
CA LYS A 44 -11.28 -1.53 -28.32
C LYS A 44 -12.33 -2.62 -28.14
N ILE A 45 -12.69 -2.98 -26.91
CA ILE A 45 -13.73 -3.97 -26.60
C ILE A 45 -15.12 -3.44 -26.97
N LEU A 46 -15.44 -2.21 -26.54
CA LEU A 46 -16.73 -1.55 -26.83
C LEU A 46 -17.01 -1.44 -28.34
N ASN A 47 -15.96 -1.28 -29.15
CA ASN A 47 -16.08 -1.15 -30.60
C ASN A 47 -16.10 -2.49 -31.37
N GLN A 48 -15.95 -3.63 -30.71
CA GLN A 48 -16.04 -4.92 -31.39
C GLN A 48 -17.47 -5.18 -31.85
N LYS A 49 -17.66 -5.48 -33.15
CA LYS A 49 -18.98 -5.72 -33.75
C LYS A 49 -19.83 -6.72 -32.95
N LYS A 50 -19.21 -7.78 -32.40
CA LYS A 50 -19.88 -8.81 -31.58
C LYS A 50 -20.57 -8.23 -30.33
N TYR A 51 -19.98 -7.21 -29.71
CA TYR A 51 -20.43 -6.69 -28.42
C TYR A 51 -21.06 -5.29 -28.51
N LYS A 52 -20.91 -4.60 -29.65
CA LYS A 52 -21.27 -3.19 -29.82
C LYS A 52 -22.71 -2.88 -29.43
N GLU A 53 -23.68 -3.66 -29.93
CA GLU A 53 -25.10 -3.44 -29.59
C GLU A 53 -25.40 -3.78 -28.13
N PHE A 54 -24.84 -4.88 -27.62
CA PHE A 54 -25.03 -5.29 -26.23
C PHE A 54 -24.46 -4.26 -25.23
N LEU A 55 -23.30 -3.67 -25.53
CA LEU A 55 -22.61 -2.73 -24.64
C LEU A 55 -23.07 -1.27 -24.84
N LYS A 56 -23.92 -0.97 -25.84
CA LYS A 56 -24.28 0.40 -26.24
C LYS A 56 -24.85 1.27 -25.13
N ASN A 57 -25.65 0.67 -24.24
CA ASN A 57 -26.33 1.36 -23.14
C ASN A 57 -25.93 0.80 -21.77
N ILE A 58 -24.76 0.17 -21.67
CA ILE A 58 -24.25 -0.39 -20.42
C ILE A 58 -23.34 0.64 -19.75
N ASN A 59 -23.61 0.90 -18.47
CA ASN A 59 -22.72 1.64 -17.59
C ASN A 59 -21.61 0.73 -17.07
N LEU A 60 -20.36 1.17 -17.21
CA LEU A 60 -19.21 0.48 -16.64
C LEU A 60 -18.87 1.08 -15.27
N ILE A 61 -18.73 0.22 -14.26
CA ILE A 61 -18.33 0.61 -12.90
C ILE A 61 -16.92 0.11 -12.63
N PHE A 62 -16.15 0.91 -11.90
CA PHE A 62 -14.85 0.53 -11.33
C PHE A 62 -14.84 0.85 -9.85
N GLU A 63 -14.16 0.00 -9.06
CA GLU A 63 -14.10 0.09 -7.60
C GLU A 63 -12.65 0.29 -7.09
N PRO A 64 -11.91 1.32 -7.54
CA PRO A 64 -10.51 1.50 -7.16
C PRO A 64 -10.38 2.02 -5.72
N GLY A 65 -10.18 1.13 -4.75
CA GLY A 65 -9.81 1.53 -3.38
C GLY A 65 -8.34 1.96 -3.28
N ARG A 66 -7.44 0.96 -3.30
CA ARG A 66 -5.98 1.16 -3.12
C ARG A 66 -5.35 2.13 -4.10
N PHE A 67 -5.84 2.16 -5.32
CA PHE A 67 -5.33 3.09 -6.33
C PHE A 67 -5.62 4.56 -5.99
N ILE A 68 -6.76 4.84 -5.36
CA ILE A 68 -7.11 6.19 -4.93
C ILE A 68 -6.35 6.56 -3.66
N SER A 69 -6.46 5.75 -2.59
CA SER A 69 -5.98 6.17 -1.27
C SER A 69 -4.55 5.77 -0.95
N GLY A 70 -3.99 4.75 -1.62
CA GLY A 70 -2.75 4.11 -1.18
C GLY A 70 -1.56 5.07 -1.11
N MET A 71 -1.27 5.79 -2.20
CA MET A 71 -0.15 6.74 -2.28
C MET A 71 -0.40 8.06 -1.53
N SER A 72 -1.64 8.32 -1.10
CA SER A 72 -2.00 9.55 -0.37
C SER A 72 -1.66 9.49 1.13
N GLY A 73 -1.47 8.29 1.68
CA GLY A 73 -1.18 8.10 3.10
C GLY A 73 0.27 7.74 3.37
N ILE A 74 0.80 8.29 4.46
CA ILE A 74 2.13 8.00 4.99
C ILE A 74 1.96 7.68 6.46
N TYR A 75 2.56 6.57 6.91
CA TYR A 75 2.60 6.23 8.31
C TYR A 75 3.95 6.69 8.90
N ILE A 76 3.90 7.45 9.99
CA ILE A 76 5.10 8.00 10.64
C ILE A 76 5.28 7.33 11.99
N THR A 77 6.51 6.90 12.28
CA THR A 77 6.86 6.27 13.55
C THR A 77 8.23 6.71 14.03
N LYS A 78 8.40 6.88 15.34
CA LYS A 78 9.66 7.28 15.97
C LYS A 78 10.51 6.07 16.27
N VAL A 79 11.82 6.18 16.07
CA VAL A 79 12.80 5.19 16.52
C VAL A 79 13.00 5.34 18.02
N LEU A 80 12.53 4.36 18.80
CA LEU A 80 12.70 4.31 20.25
C LEU A 80 14.09 3.84 20.64
N TYR A 81 14.61 2.79 19.98
CA TYR A 81 15.90 2.20 20.31
C TYR A 81 16.63 1.71 19.07
N THR A 82 17.95 1.81 19.09
CA THR A 82 18.83 1.18 18.11
C THR A 82 19.61 0.06 18.81
N LYS A 83 19.65 -1.14 18.23
CA LYS A 83 20.48 -2.24 18.74
C LYS A 83 21.23 -2.93 17.61
N LYS A 84 22.30 -3.65 17.96
CA LYS A 84 23.03 -4.53 17.04
C LYS A 84 22.89 -5.96 17.54
N SER A 85 22.46 -6.87 16.67
CA SER A 85 22.30 -8.28 17.03
C SER A 85 22.64 -9.14 15.83
N TYR A 86 23.47 -10.17 16.03
CA TYR A 86 23.98 -11.05 14.96
C TYR A 86 24.46 -10.29 13.72
N GLY A 87 25.21 -9.21 13.92
CA GLY A 87 25.75 -8.37 12.85
C GLY A 87 24.74 -7.44 12.16
N LYS A 88 23.44 -7.51 12.47
CA LYS A 88 22.40 -6.64 11.90
C LYS A 88 22.14 -5.42 12.79
N ASN A 89 21.98 -4.24 12.18
CA ASN A 89 21.45 -3.07 12.87
C ASN A 89 19.92 -3.21 12.94
N ILE A 90 19.34 -2.99 14.11
CA ILE A 90 17.90 -3.12 14.34
C ILE A 90 17.39 -1.79 14.89
N LEU A 91 16.31 -1.30 14.29
CA LEU A 91 15.54 -0.15 14.75
C LEU A 91 14.26 -0.69 15.39
N ILE A 92 14.04 -0.33 16.65
CA ILE A 92 12.77 -0.56 17.35
C ILE A 92 11.99 0.74 17.32
N THR A 93 10.75 0.69 16.86
CA THR A 93 9.90 1.85 16.61
C THR A 93 8.73 1.91 17.59
N ASP A 94 8.09 3.07 17.71
CA ASP A 94 6.96 3.29 18.65
C ASP A 94 5.61 2.81 18.13
N GLY A 95 5.54 2.30 16.90
CA GLY A 95 4.40 1.52 16.43
C GLY A 95 4.84 0.40 15.49
N GLY A 96 3.96 -0.58 15.32
CA GLY A 96 4.28 -1.83 14.63
C GLY A 96 3.15 -2.28 13.70
N ILE A 97 3.07 -3.59 13.53
CA ILE A 97 2.02 -4.23 12.72
C ILE A 97 0.61 -4.05 13.30
N ASN A 98 0.50 -3.60 14.55
CA ASN A 98 -0.78 -3.17 15.12
C ASN A 98 -1.33 -1.89 14.44
N HIS A 99 -0.46 -1.05 13.84
CA HIS A 99 -0.86 0.15 13.09
C HIS A 99 -0.80 -0.03 11.56
N LEU A 100 0.12 -0.89 11.09
CA LEU A 100 0.31 -1.19 9.67
C LEU A 100 0.67 -2.68 9.50
N LEU A 101 -0.36 -3.54 9.47
CA LEU A 101 -0.22 -5.00 9.43
C LEU A 101 0.27 -5.55 8.08
N ARG A 102 -0.11 -4.87 7.00
CA ARG A 102 0.01 -5.36 5.64
C ARG A 102 1.40 -5.91 5.23
N PRO A 103 2.53 -5.29 5.61
CA PRO A 103 3.86 -5.85 5.31
C PRO A 103 4.06 -7.27 5.87
N ALA A 104 3.56 -7.55 7.07
CA ALA A 104 3.67 -8.86 7.70
C ALA A 104 2.66 -9.87 7.15
N LEU A 105 1.47 -9.42 6.74
CA LEU A 105 0.39 -10.30 6.28
C LEU A 105 0.64 -10.88 4.88
N ILE A 106 1.07 -10.04 3.94
CA ILE A 106 1.20 -10.42 2.52
C ILE A 106 2.62 -10.24 1.97
N ASN A 107 3.60 -9.99 2.85
CA ASN A 107 5.01 -9.76 2.47
C ASN A 107 5.19 -8.60 1.46
N GLN A 108 4.28 -7.61 1.49
CA GLN A 108 4.34 -6.42 0.66
C GLN A 108 5.12 -5.32 1.40
N LYS A 109 6.37 -5.10 1.00
CA LYS A 109 7.20 -4.06 1.61
C LYS A 109 6.78 -2.69 1.12
N HIS A 110 6.68 -1.74 2.04
CA HIS A 110 6.44 -0.34 1.72
C HIS A 110 7.79 0.39 1.54
N PRO A 111 7.85 1.46 0.72
CA PRO A 111 9.01 2.33 0.72
C PRO A 111 9.15 3.01 2.09
N ILE A 112 10.34 2.91 2.69
CA ILE A 112 10.64 3.53 3.99
C ILE A 112 11.74 4.57 3.80
N LEU A 113 11.55 5.74 4.41
CA LEU A 113 12.52 6.83 4.45
C LEU A 113 12.73 7.29 5.91
N ASN A 114 13.91 7.84 6.21
CA ASN A 114 14.15 8.52 7.47
C ASN A 114 13.98 10.03 7.26
N LEU A 115 12.87 10.58 7.78
CA LEU A 115 12.49 11.98 7.64
C LEU A 115 13.51 12.92 8.30
N THR A 116 13.91 12.61 9.53
CA THR A 116 14.89 13.41 10.28
C THR A 116 16.22 13.49 9.53
N ALA A 117 16.74 12.35 9.06
CA ALA A 117 17.98 12.29 8.29
C ALA A 117 17.86 12.94 6.90
N MET A 118 16.66 13.05 6.35
CA MET A 118 16.39 13.82 5.13
C MET A 118 16.56 15.32 5.37
N ILE A 119 15.90 15.85 6.41
CA ILE A 119 15.96 17.25 6.82
C ILE A 119 17.40 17.65 7.18
N GLU A 120 18.09 16.81 7.94
CA GLU A 120 19.49 17.04 8.33
C GLU A 120 20.51 16.74 7.23
N ASN A 121 20.08 16.37 6.02
CA ASN A 121 20.97 16.08 4.89
C ASN A 121 22.05 15.00 5.12
N ARG A 122 21.81 14.04 6.04
CA ARG A 122 22.76 12.96 6.31
C ARG A 122 23.01 12.13 5.04
N LYS A 123 24.28 11.93 4.67
CA LYS A 123 24.66 11.25 3.41
C LYS A 123 25.00 9.78 3.55
N LYS A 124 25.38 9.33 4.76
CA LYS A 124 25.77 7.95 5.02
C LYS A 124 24.55 7.04 5.01
N TYR A 125 24.65 5.88 4.36
CA TYR A 125 23.60 4.85 4.37
C TYR A 125 24.06 3.60 5.13
N LYS A 126 23.10 2.91 5.75
CA LYS A 126 23.27 1.62 6.41
C LYS A 126 22.02 0.75 6.17
N ASN A 127 22.17 -0.56 6.33
CA ASN A 127 21.05 -1.49 6.30
C ASN A 127 20.53 -1.71 7.73
N TYR A 128 19.21 -1.78 7.86
CA TYR A 128 18.49 -1.99 9.12
C TYR A 128 17.39 -3.04 8.96
N LYS A 129 17.18 -3.82 10.02
CA LYS A 129 15.87 -4.43 10.29
C LYS A 129 15.03 -3.42 11.07
N ILE A 130 13.80 -3.19 10.64
CA ILE A 130 12.87 -2.23 11.25
C ILE A 130 11.72 -3.02 11.85
N ALA A 131 11.60 -2.96 13.17
CA ALA A 131 10.60 -3.70 13.94
C ALA A 131 9.80 -2.75 14.84
N GLY A 132 8.58 -3.16 15.15
CA GLY A 132 7.73 -2.46 16.11
C GLY A 132 8.02 -2.85 17.56
N PRO A 133 7.15 -2.41 18.49
CA PRO A 133 7.32 -2.64 19.92
C PRO A 133 6.68 -3.94 20.44
N LEU A 134 6.03 -4.74 19.60
CA LEU A 134 5.21 -5.88 20.01
C LEU A 134 6.05 -7.11 20.36
N CYS A 135 5.51 -7.97 21.23
CA CYS A 135 6.16 -9.22 21.67
C CYS A 135 6.06 -10.37 20.66
N THR A 136 6.19 -10.10 19.36
CA THR A 136 6.10 -11.11 18.31
C THR A 136 7.15 -10.92 17.22
N ALA A 137 7.67 -12.02 16.68
CA ALA A 137 8.71 -12.00 15.66
C ALA A 137 8.22 -11.43 14.31
N ILE A 138 6.91 -11.45 14.08
CA ILE A 138 6.29 -10.91 12.85
C ILE A 138 6.09 -9.40 12.90
N ASP A 139 6.40 -8.75 14.03
CA ASP A 139 6.30 -7.28 14.15
C ASP A 139 7.47 -6.58 13.48
N GLU A 140 7.47 -6.66 12.15
CA GLU A 140 8.54 -6.21 11.28
C GLU A 140 7.94 -5.48 10.06
N PHE A 141 8.43 -4.26 9.80
CA PHE A 141 8.10 -3.54 8.58
C PHE A 141 9.01 -3.96 7.41
N ASP A 142 10.32 -4.11 7.67
CA ASP A 142 11.30 -4.59 6.71
C ASP A 142 12.56 -5.15 7.41
N GLY A 143 12.94 -6.39 7.10
CA GLY A 143 14.11 -7.05 7.66
C GLY A 143 15.45 -6.64 7.07
N ASN A 144 15.48 -5.87 5.98
CA ASN A 144 16.71 -5.39 5.35
C ASN A 144 16.48 -4.10 4.54
N CYS A 145 16.15 -3.03 5.24
CA CYS A 145 15.90 -1.71 4.65
C CYS A 145 17.19 -0.87 4.59
N LYS A 146 17.53 -0.35 3.41
CA LYS A 146 18.66 0.57 3.23
C LYS A 146 18.21 2.00 3.49
N LEU A 147 18.63 2.59 4.60
CA LEU A 147 18.27 3.95 5.02
C LEU A 147 19.51 4.82 5.21
N ARG A 148 19.30 6.14 5.19
CA ARG A 148 20.29 7.08 5.74
C ARG A 148 20.58 6.70 7.20
N GLU A 149 21.76 7.05 7.69
CA GLU A 149 22.17 6.73 9.06
C GLU A 149 21.10 7.21 10.06
N THR A 150 20.54 6.24 10.77
CA THR A 150 19.34 6.39 11.60
C THR A 150 19.74 6.19 13.04
N LYS A 151 19.24 7.06 13.92
CA LYS A 151 19.53 7.09 15.35
C LYS A 151 18.23 7.01 16.14
N GLN A 152 18.35 6.68 17.41
CA GLN A 152 17.26 6.85 18.37
C GLN A 152 16.75 8.30 18.34
N GLY A 153 15.43 8.48 18.35
CA GLY A 153 14.77 9.77 18.25
C GLY A 153 14.43 10.22 16.84
N ASP A 154 15.00 9.61 15.80
CA ASP A 154 14.63 9.93 14.40
C ASP A 154 13.22 9.44 14.09
N PHE A 155 12.59 10.08 13.10
CA PHE A 155 11.30 9.69 12.56
C PHE A 155 11.44 8.96 11.22
N LEU A 156 10.76 7.84 11.08
CA LEU A 156 10.63 7.09 9.84
C LEU A 156 9.28 7.39 9.19
N MET A 157 9.27 7.47 7.86
CA MET A 157 8.08 7.56 7.02
C MET A 157 7.94 6.27 6.22
N ILE A 158 6.83 5.57 6.42
CA ILE A 158 6.43 4.40 5.66
C ILE A 158 5.40 4.86 4.62
N LEU A 159 5.85 5.00 3.37
CA LEU A 159 5.06 5.53 2.27
C LEU A 159 3.99 4.52 1.82
N ASN A 160 3.05 5.01 1.00
CA ASN A 160 2.00 4.19 0.38
C ASN A 160 1.11 3.44 1.39
N SER A 161 0.86 4.06 2.54
CA SER A 161 0.16 3.47 3.69
C SER A 161 -1.31 3.90 3.79
N GLY A 162 -1.84 4.66 2.82
CA GLY A 162 -3.21 5.19 2.88
C GLY A 162 -4.31 4.18 2.50
N ALA A 163 -3.94 3.00 2.01
CA ALA A 163 -4.87 1.93 1.69
C ALA A 163 -4.47 0.67 2.45
N TYR A 164 -5.43 0.08 3.16
CA TYR A 164 -5.18 -1.14 3.96
C TYR A 164 -3.99 -0.97 4.93
N GLY A 165 -3.78 0.26 5.41
CA GLY A 165 -2.88 0.55 6.51
C GLY A 165 -3.66 0.41 7.81
N TYR A 166 -4.12 1.54 8.35
CA TYR A 166 -4.95 1.60 9.54
C TYR A 166 -6.15 0.63 9.47
N SER A 167 -6.86 0.60 8.34
CA SER A 167 -8.10 -0.18 8.17
C SER A 167 -7.93 -1.71 8.16
N GLU A 168 -6.72 -2.23 7.90
CA GLU A 168 -6.41 -3.67 7.87
C GLU A 168 -5.68 -4.11 9.16
N SER A 169 -5.43 -3.18 10.09
CA SER A 169 -4.51 -3.41 11.21
C SER A 169 -5.20 -3.82 12.52
N MET A 170 -4.45 -4.52 13.37
CA MET A 170 -4.91 -4.96 14.69
C MET A 170 -4.68 -3.86 15.74
N LEU A 171 -5.43 -2.76 15.63
CA LEU A 171 -5.20 -1.52 16.35
C LEU A 171 -5.10 -1.65 17.88
N GLN A 172 -5.86 -2.58 18.47
CA GLN A 172 -5.91 -2.76 19.93
C GLN A 172 -4.94 -3.83 20.45
N PHE A 173 -4.13 -4.43 19.59
CA PHE A 173 -3.21 -5.51 20.01
C PHE A 173 -2.19 -4.99 21.02
N LEU A 174 -2.07 -5.70 22.15
CA LEU A 174 -1.24 -5.32 23.32
C LEU A 174 -1.57 -3.95 23.94
N SER A 175 -2.75 -3.38 23.66
CA SER A 175 -3.24 -2.12 24.26
C SER A 175 -2.30 -0.90 24.07
N HIS A 176 -1.54 -0.87 22.97
CA HIS A 176 -0.80 0.32 22.58
C HIS A 176 -1.75 1.48 22.23
N PRO A 177 -1.34 2.74 22.42
CA PRO A 177 -2.11 3.89 21.95
C PRO A 177 -2.38 3.79 20.44
N LEU A 178 -3.58 4.23 20.03
CA LEU A 178 -3.91 4.36 18.61
C LEU A 178 -3.00 5.42 17.96
N PRO A 179 -2.63 5.27 16.68
CA PRO A 179 -1.89 6.30 15.98
C PRO A 179 -2.81 7.49 15.69
N ASP A 180 -2.27 8.70 15.81
CA ASP A 180 -2.97 9.92 15.39
C ASP A 180 -3.09 9.97 13.86
N GLU A 181 -4.27 10.35 13.35
CA GLU A 181 -4.49 10.64 11.93
C GLU A 181 -4.57 12.15 11.70
N LYS A 182 -3.77 12.66 10.77
CA LYS A 182 -3.74 14.08 10.37
C LYS A 182 -3.90 14.20 8.86
N TYR A 183 -4.77 15.11 8.43
CA TYR A 183 -5.01 15.42 7.02
C TYR A 183 -4.33 16.75 6.70
N LEU A 184 -3.44 16.74 5.71
CA LEU A 184 -2.74 17.92 5.24
C LEU A 184 -3.49 18.45 3.99
N ASN A 185 -3.81 19.74 3.99
CA ASN A 185 -4.45 20.45 2.88
C ASN A 185 -3.47 21.42 2.23
#